data_AF-A0A158BK18-F1
#
_entry.id   AF-A0A158BK18-F1
#
_cell.length_a   1.000
_cell.length_b   1.000
_cell.length_c   1.000
_cell.angle_alpha   90.00
_cell.angle_beta   90.00
_cell.angle_gamma   90.00
#
_symmetry.space_group_name_H-M   'P 1'
#
loop_
_entity.id
_entity.type
_entity.pdbx_description
1 polymer ?
#
loop_
_entity_poly.entity_id
_entity_poly.type
_entity_poly.pdbx_seq_one_letter_code
_entity_poly.pdbx_strand_id
1 'polypeptide(L)'
;MLHEPPRKQVLRDGHIEWQESAPDANLPRSQQTLLMVRRVRNNLFHGAKVWSPERSADRDRDVRLVSSALIVIKGCVALRENVQDAFRFGIF
;
A
#
# COMPACT_ATOMS: atom_id res chain seq x y z
N MET A 1 -1.33 5.79 7.68
CA MET A 1 -2.04 4.98 6.67
C MET A 1 -3.56 5.07 6.78
N LEU A 2 -4.21 4.98 7.95
CA LEU A 2 -5.68 5.10 8.00
C LEU A 2 -6.17 6.55 8.00
N HIS A 3 -5.41 7.47 8.60
CA HIS A 3 -5.69 8.91 8.63
C HIS A 3 -5.19 9.66 7.38
N GLU A 4 -4.17 9.11 6.72
CA GLU A 4 -3.65 9.56 5.44
C GLU A 4 -3.59 8.32 4.53
N PRO A 5 -4.69 7.94 3.85
CA PRO A 5 -4.73 6.72 3.04
C PRO A 5 -3.98 6.87 1.72
N PRO A 6 -3.40 5.78 1.17
CA PRO A 6 -2.92 5.80 -0.19
C PRO A 6 -4.08 6.01 -1.17
N ARG A 7 -3.88 6.86 -2.17
CA ARG A 7 -4.78 6.95 -3.32
C ARG A 7 -4.81 5.62 -4.08
N LYS A 8 -5.83 5.38 -4.90
CA LYS A 8 -5.83 4.27 -5.85
C LYS A 8 -5.73 4.80 -7.28
N GLN A 9 -5.07 4.03 -8.15
CA GLN A 9 -5.13 4.29 -9.58
C GLN A 9 -6.42 3.69 -10.14
N VAL A 10 -7.10 4.46 -10.97
CA VAL A 10 -8.31 4.04 -11.69
C VAL A 10 -8.11 4.37 -13.17
N LEU A 11 -8.60 3.50 -14.04
CA LEU A 11 -8.71 3.80 -15.45
C LEU A 11 -10.05 4.53 -15.66
N ARG A 12 -10.01 5.76 -16.13
CA ARG A 12 -11.18 6.56 -16.50
C ARG A 12 -10.97 7.09 -17.91
N ASP A 13 -11.92 6.77 -18.79
CA ASP A 13 -11.92 7.23 -20.18
C ASP A 13 -10.59 6.98 -20.93
N GLY A 14 -9.95 5.84 -20.66
CA GLY A 14 -8.67 5.47 -21.28
C GLY A 14 -7.43 6.11 -20.62
N HIS A 15 -7.61 6.96 -19.62
CA HIS A 15 -6.54 7.63 -18.88
C HIS A 15 -6.39 7.06 -17.47
N ILE A 16 -5.14 7.01 -16.99
CA ILE A 16 -4.86 6.62 -15.60
C ILE A 16 -5.04 7.84 -14.71
N GLU A 17 -6.00 7.78 -13.81
CA GLU A 17 -6.29 8.81 -12.83
C GLU A 17 -6.03 8.33 -11.41
N TRP A 18 -5.82 9.30 -10.52
CA TRP A 18 -5.69 9.06 -9.09
C TRP A 18 -6.99 9.40 -8.38
N GLN A 19 -7.49 8.46 -7.60
CA GLN A 19 -8.70 8.65 -6.80
C GLN A 19 -8.37 8.53 -5.30
N GLU A 20 -8.89 9.46 -4.50
CA GLU A 20 -8.89 9.31 -3.05
C GLU A 20 -9.62 8.04 -2.64
N SER A 21 -9.03 7.29 -1.71
CA SER A 21 -9.49 5.95 -1.40
C SER A 21 -9.45 5.71 0.10
N ALA A 22 -10.38 6.35 0.81
CA ALA A 22 -10.55 6.18 2.25
C ALA A 22 -10.72 4.69 2.63
N PRO A 23 -10.31 4.30 3.84
CA PRO A 23 -10.64 2.98 4.39
C PRO A 23 -12.16 2.81 4.48
N ASP A 24 -12.63 1.60 4.17
CA ASP A 24 -14.04 1.26 4.37
C ASP A 24 -14.31 1.07 5.86
N ALA A 25 -15.13 1.94 6.43
CA ALA A 25 -15.46 1.95 7.85
C ALA A 25 -16.22 0.69 8.31
N ASN A 26 -16.84 -0.05 7.37
CA ASN A 26 -17.55 -1.29 7.67
C ASN A 26 -16.61 -2.50 7.84
N LEU A 27 -15.35 -2.37 7.45
CA LEU A 27 -14.37 -3.45 7.59
C LEU A 27 -13.65 -3.38 8.94
N PRO A 28 -13.21 -4.53 9.51
CA PRO A 28 -12.32 -4.52 10.65
C PRO A 28 -11.03 -3.72 10.37
N ARG A 29 -10.49 -3.04 11.38
CA ARG A 29 -9.27 -2.21 11.23
C ARG A 29 -8.08 -3.00 10.67
N SER A 30 -7.94 -4.28 11.01
CA SER A 30 -6.91 -5.16 10.46
C SER A 30 -7.05 -5.32 8.94
N GLN A 31 -8.27 -5.60 8.47
CA GLN A 31 -8.57 -5.73 7.04
C GLN A 31 -8.39 -4.40 6.31
N GLN A 32 -8.85 -3.29 6.88
CA GLN A 32 -8.59 -1.95 6.34
C GLN A 32 -7.08 -1.70 6.17
N THR A 33 -6.29 -2.03 7.19
CA THR A 33 -4.83 -1.85 7.19
C THR A 33 -4.17 -2.69 6.10
N LEU A 34 -4.51 -3.97 5.97
CA LEU A 34 -3.96 -4.85 4.94
C LEU A 34 -4.33 -4.39 3.52
N LEU A 35 -5.54 -3.85 3.33
CA LEU A 35 -5.94 -3.23 2.06
C LEU A 35 -5.12 -1.98 1.73
N MET A 36 -4.80 -1.15 2.73
CA MET A 36 -3.89 0.00 2.51
C MET A 36 -2.49 -0.46 2.14
N VAL A 37 -1.95 -1.48 2.82
CA VAL A 37 -0.64 -2.07 2.50
C VAL A 37 -0.58 -2.55 1.05
N ARG A 38 -1.62 -3.26 0.59
CA ARG A 38 -1.74 -3.71 -0.81
C ARG A 38 -1.72 -2.54 -1.78
N ARG A 39 -2.41 -1.44 -1.48
CA ARG A 39 -2.41 -0.23 -2.32
C ARG A 39 -1.05 0.45 -2.36
N VAL A 40 -0.39 0.61 -1.21
CA VAL A 40 0.99 1.14 -1.15
C VAL A 40 1.93 0.31 -2.03
N ARG A 41 1.86 -1.03 -1.93
CA ARG A 41 2.63 -1.94 -2.79
C ARG A 41 2.34 -1.73 -4.26
N ASN A 42 1.06 -1.68 -4.66
CA ASN A 42 0.67 -1.49 -6.05
C ASN A 42 1.10 -0.12 -6.61
N ASN A 43 0.98 0.94 -5.81
CA ASN A 43 1.29 2.30 -6.24
C ASN A 43 2.79 2.57 -6.34
N LEU A 44 3.57 2.07 -5.38
CA LEU A 44 4.94 2.54 -5.16
C LEU A 44 6.01 1.52 -5.54
N PHE A 45 5.68 0.21 -5.61
CA PHE A 45 6.64 -0.82 -6.02
C PHE A 45 6.49 -1.21 -7.49
N HIS A 46 5.26 -1.30 -8.01
CA HIS A 46 5.01 -1.77 -9.39
C HIS A 46 4.81 -0.65 -10.40
N GLY A 47 4.40 0.54 -9.95
CA GLY A 47 4.07 1.65 -10.84
C GLY A 47 5.24 2.54 -11.27
N ALA A 48 6.49 2.27 -10.85
CA ALA A 48 7.66 3.15 -11.02
C ALA A 48 7.46 4.61 -10.54
N LYS A 49 6.40 4.87 -9.75
CA LYS A 49 5.79 6.20 -9.57
C LYS A 49 6.25 6.98 -8.34
N VAL A 50 7.05 6.39 -7.44
CA VAL A 50 7.81 7.15 -6.42
C VAL A 50 8.72 8.21 -7.09
N TRP A 51 9.05 7.99 -8.36
CA TRP A 51 9.95 8.83 -9.15
C TRP A 51 9.23 9.66 -10.22
N SER A 52 7.88 9.66 -10.26
CA SER A 52 7.14 10.46 -11.23
C SER A 52 7.30 11.95 -10.92
N PRO A 53 7.71 12.80 -11.88
CA PRO A 53 7.95 14.23 -11.67
C PRO A 53 6.74 14.98 -11.08
N GLU A 54 5.53 14.54 -11.44
CA GLU A 54 4.25 15.08 -10.98
C GLU A 54 3.99 14.85 -9.48
N ARG A 55 4.75 13.96 -8.83
CA ARG A 55 4.61 13.64 -7.38
C ARG A 55 5.74 14.19 -6.53
N SER A 56 6.60 15.05 -7.07
CA SER A 56 7.71 15.69 -6.32
C SER A 56 7.25 16.36 -5.01
N ALA A 57 6.03 16.91 -4.97
CA ALA A 57 5.44 17.53 -3.78
C ALA A 57 4.98 16.54 -2.67
N ASP A 58 4.77 15.25 -3.00
CA ASP A 58 4.14 14.25 -2.12
C ASP A 58 5.12 13.18 -1.63
N ARG A 59 6.42 13.36 -1.89
CA ARG A 59 7.47 12.36 -1.62
C ARG A 59 7.54 11.94 -0.15
N ASP A 60 7.46 12.89 0.77
CA ASP A 60 7.53 12.59 2.20
C ASP A 60 6.35 11.75 2.68
N ARG A 61 5.15 12.05 2.15
CA ARG A 61 3.95 11.25 2.43
C ARG A 61 4.12 9.83 1.91
N ASP A 62 4.62 9.67 0.69
CA ASP A 62 4.87 8.35 0.11
C ASP A 62 5.91 7.55 0.93
N VAL A 63 6.99 8.19 1.39
CA VAL A 63 7.98 7.56 2.29
C VAL A 63 7.34 7.12 3.60
N ARG A 64 6.48 7.96 4.21
CA ARG A 64 5.73 7.57 5.43
C ARG A 64 4.80 6.39 5.17
N LEU A 65 4.12 6.35 4.02
CA LEU A 65 3.23 5.26 3.64
C LEU A 65 4.00 3.95 3.43
N VAL A 66 5.14 3.96 2.72
CA VAL A 66 6.00 2.78 2.54
C VAL A 66 6.54 2.29 3.88
N SER A 67 7.08 3.20 4.69
CA SER A 67 7.63 2.87 6.01
C SER A 67 6.57 2.22 6.89
N SER A 68 5.37 2.79 6.92
CA SER A 68 4.25 2.25 7.68
C SER A 68 3.82 0.87 7.15
N ALA A 69 3.77 0.68 5.82
CA ALA A 69 3.40 -0.59 5.21
C ALA A 69 4.42 -1.69 5.53
N LEU A 70 5.72 -1.37 5.53
CA LEU A 70 6.78 -2.31 5.91
C LEU A 70 6.67 -2.75 7.38
N ILE A 71 6.32 -1.85 8.30
CA ILE A 71 6.08 -2.19 9.71
C ILE A 71 4.97 -3.25 9.82
N VAL A 72 3.85 -3.02 9.12
CA VAL A 72 2.72 -3.97 9.13
C VAL A 72 3.13 -5.32 8.53
N ILE A 73 3.78 -5.33 7.37
CA ILE A 73 4.21 -6.58 6.71
C ILE A 73 5.17 -7.37 7.62
N LYS A 74 6.16 -6.71 8.22
CA LYS A 74 7.10 -7.36 9.15
C LYS A 74 6.38 -7.95 10.37
N GLY A 75 5.38 -7.25 10.91
CA GLY A 75 4.52 -7.77 11.96
C GLY A 75 3.76 -9.02 11.52
N CYS A 76 3.14 -9.01 10.34
CA CYS A 76 2.45 -10.18 9.79
C CYS A 76 3.38 -11.38 9.59
N VAL A 77 4.59 -11.15 9.07
CA VAL A 77 5.63 -12.18 8.91
C VAL A 77 6.01 -12.79 10.26
N ALA A 78 6.19 -11.98 11.30
CA ALA A 78 6.55 -12.47 12.64
C ALA A 78 5.41 -13.21 13.37
N LEU A 79 4.15 -12.99 12.98
CA LEU A 79 2.99 -13.57 13.68
C LEU A 79 2.68 -15.00 13.27
N ARG A 80 3.08 -15.44 12.07
CA ARG A 80 2.65 -16.71 11.48
C ARG A 80 3.76 -17.32 10.65
N GLU A 81 4.20 -18.52 11.02
CA GLU A 81 5.27 -19.25 10.32
C GLU A 81 4.99 -19.42 8.83
N ASN A 82 3.75 -19.81 8.47
CA ASN A 82 3.39 -19.97 7.06
C ASN A 82 3.48 -18.67 6.25
N VAL A 83 3.26 -17.51 6.86
CA VAL A 83 3.45 -16.19 6.21
C VAL A 83 4.94 -15.87 6.08
N GLN A 84 5.74 -16.24 7.07
CA GLN A 84 7.19 -16.13 7.02
C GLN A 84 7.81 -17.01 5.94
N ASP A 85 7.34 -18.25 5.79
CA ASP A 85 7.82 -19.18 4.78
C ASP A 85 7.46 -18.70 3.38
N ALA A 86 6.22 -18.25 3.18
CA ALA A 86 5.80 -17.62 1.93
C ALA A 86 6.68 -16.39 1.59
N PHE A 87 7.02 -15.57 2.59
CA PHE A 87 7.89 -14.40 2.40
C PHE A 87 9.35 -14.78 2.07
N ARG A 88 9.92 -15.78 2.74
CA ARG A 88 11.32 -16.19 2.57
C ARG A 88 11.57 -17.01 1.32
N PHE A 89 10.66 -17.92 1.01
CA PHE A 89 10.87 -18.97 0.02
C PHE A 89 9.95 -18.84 -1.21
N GLY A 90 8.97 -17.93 -1.19
CA GLY A 90 8.06 -17.74 -2.32
C GLY A 90 7.11 -18.92 -2.54
N ILE A 91 6.77 -19.66 -1.49
CA ILE A 91 5.85 -20.81 -1.53
C ILE A 91 4.43 -20.28 -1.29
N PHE A 92 3.50 -20.58 -2.20
CA PHE A 92 2.10 -20.12 -2.17
C PHE A 92 1.13 -21.29 -2.18
#